data_AF-A0A3N1LXD7-F1
#
_entry.id   AF-A0A3N1LXD7-F1
#
_cell.length_a   1.000
_cell.length_b   1.000
_cell.length_c   1.000
_cell.angle_alpha   90.00
_cell.angle_beta   90.00
_cell.angle_gamma   90.00
#
_symmetry.space_group_name_H-M   'P 1'
#
loop_
_entity.id
_entity.type
_entity.pdbx_description
1 polymer ?
#
loop_
_entity_poly.entity_id
_entity_poly.type
_entity_poly.pdbx_seq_one_letter_code
_entity_poly.pdbx_strand_id
1 'polypeptide(L)'
;MKKPRRSHFQPLAGRLGPAAALVLAVTAPAEASDRLQWSDGDRAEWILADDPGPLADRQYILLAQTMPPGNDGGFPKPPPTNVPPDRVPPPPTRPPPVVPPGPQVPDTPDVPGPPPPAPPPIPLGKPQSPGAGGNVPVIPRPVPPAPVPPVPPAPVPPVPPPAVPPAPVPPPPVPPVMPPPGAPTGLVPAIERPVTQSPQPTDAPPPPMMPPPGSDDLAEALPDEVLILLHPGLGQTAADAIARDYAMGLAETIPLTILGTEAYRLLIVQTRPIGPLVDLLNLDPRIQIAQPNYRYRTMQTQPAPAGPLRQYALERLQAEQANRIARGQGVRVAVIDTRIDASHPALAGRLAGVIDVMGLAERDPGQHGTALAGIIAADGRLRGIAPQVQLLSVQAFTPDPKQAGSSTSSSDKIARAIDVAVDQGARVLNLSFAGPSDPIVGRMVRRSYERGAVIVAAVGNDGQEKTRFPAAFAEVIAVTATDARDRLYTQANRGSFVGVAAPGVDIVTTGPGGTFQSLSGTSMAAAYVSGVAALLLERNPGLTPAEVRALIEGSAQDLGAPGRDSEFGSGRVDAFRAVSRNGQTSQKPPAAK
;
A
#
# COMPACT_ATOMS: atom_id res chain seq x y z
N MET A 1 -41.60 -25.74 -56.98
CA MET A 1 -42.77 -26.42 -56.35
C MET A 1 -42.32 -27.13 -55.09
N LYS A 2 -42.77 -26.69 -53.89
CA LYS A 2 -43.38 -27.48 -52.81
C LYS A 2 -43.30 -26.73 -51.46
N LYS A 3 -44.43 -26.77 -50.76
CA LYS A 3 -44.81 -26.13 -49.49
C LYS A 3 -44.15 -26.79 -48.25
N PRO A 4 -44.23 -26.17 -47.06
CA PRO A 4 -43.39 -26.47 -45.89
C PRO A 4 -43.95 -27.60 -44.99
N ARG A 5 -43.09 -28.16 -44.12
CA ARG A 5 -43.47 -29.03 -42.99
C ARG A 5 -43.15 -28.36 -41.66
N ARG A 6 -44.15 -28.37 -40.76
CA ARG A 6 -44.05 -28.02 -39.33
C ARG A 6 -43.46 -29.21 -38.55
N SER A 7 -42.72 -28.92 -37.48
CA SER A 7 -42.50 -29.84 -36.36
C SER A 7 -42.48 -29.07 -35.04
N HIS A 8 -43.21 -29.62 -34.07
CA HIS A 8 -43.47 -29.11 -32.72
C HIS A 8 -42.24 -29.17 -31.81
N PHE A 9 -42.13 -28.21 -30.88
CA PHE A 9 -41.20 -28.23 -29.75
C PHE A 9 -41.97 -28.38 -28.43
N GLN A 10 -41.55 -29.33 -27.59
CA GLN A 10 -41.83 -29.40 -26.15
C GLN A 10 -40.58 -28.93 -25.38
N PRO A 11 -40.70 -28.24 -24.22
CA PRO A 11 -39.56 -27.87 -23.39
C PRO A 11 -39.32 -28.90 -22.26
N LEU A 12 -38.04 -29.16 -21.98
CA LEU A 12 -37.57 -29.93 -20.83
C LEU A 12 -36.74 -29.00 -19.93
N ALA A 13 -37.10 -28.98 -18.65
CA ALA A 13 -36.55 -28.13 -17.59
C ALA A 13 -35.23 -28.67 -17.01
N GLY A 14 -34.38 -27.76 -16.50
CA GLY A 14 -33.15 -28.10 -15.77
C GLY A 14 -32.43 -26.92 -15.10
N ARG A 15 -32.85 -26.61 -13.86
CA ARG A 15 -32.19 -25.98 -12.69
C ARG A 15 -30.91 -25.10 -12.83
N LEU A 16 -31.00 -23.88 -12.28
CA LEU A 16 -29.90 -23.08 -11.68
C LEU A 16 -30.31 -22.65 -10.25
N GLY A 17 -29.36 -22.65 -9.30
CA GLY A 17 -29.52 -22.29 -7.87
C GLY A 17 -28.60 -21.12 -7.44
N PRO A 18 -28.78 -20.54 -6.23
CA PRO A 18 -28.91 -19.08 -6.09
C PRO A 18 -27.71 -18.31 -5.51
N ALA A 19 -27.71 -17.00 -5.83
CA ALA A 19 -26.82 -15.96 -5.32
C ALA A 19 -27.41 -15.21 -4.11
N ALA A 20 -26.52 -14.56 -3.36
CA ALA A 20 -26.69 -13.91 -2.06
C ALA A 20 -27.61 -12.67 -2.03
N ALA A 21 -28.18 -12.39 -0.85
CA ALA A 21 -28.98 -11.20 -0.53
C ALA A 21 -28.17 -10.15 0.26
N LEU A 22 -28.36 -8.87 -0.08
CA LEU A 22 -27.79 -7.68 0.56
C LEU A 22 -28.90 -6.94 1.33
N VAL A 23 -28.61 -6.52 2.56
CA VAL A 23 -29.49 -5.70 3.42
C VAL A 23 -29.14 -4.22 3.24
N LEU A 24 -30.15 -3.37 3.00
CA LEU A 24 -30.02 -1.91 2.92
C LEU A 24 -30.86 -1.27 4.02
N ALA A 25 -30.20 -0.56 4.93
CA ALA A 25 -30.83 0.29 5.94
C ALA A 25 -30.83 1.74 5.44
N VAL A 26 -32.00 2.38 5.43
CA VAL A 26 -32.14 3.82 5.20
C VAL A 26 -32.62 4.47 6.49
N THR A 27 -31.82 5.39 7.01
CA THR A 27 -32.17 6.32 8.08
C THR A 27 -32.96 7.49 7.50
N ALA A 28 -34.16 7.73 8.01
CA ALA A 28 -34.92 8.97 7.80
C ALA A 28 -34.87 9.83 9.09
N PRO A 29 -34.92 11.17 8.99
CA PRO A 29 -34.77 12.07 10.13
C PRO A 29 -36.00 12.05 11.04
N ALA A 30 -35.75 12.29 12.34
CA ALA A 30 -36.74 12.36 13.40
C ALA A 30 -37.68 13.55 13.20
N GLU A 31 -38.99 13.28 13.02
CA GLU A 31 -40.15 14.07 13.46
C GLU A 31 -41.43 13.49 12.83
N ALA A 32 -42.00 12.45 13.46
CA ALA A 32 -43.41 12.07 13.40
C ALA A 32 -43.64 10.79 14.23
N SER A 33 -43.12 10.76 15.45
CA SER A 33 -43.49 9.76 16.45
C SER A 33 -44.69 10.30 17.21
N ASP A 34 -45.89 10.14 16.66
CA ASP A 34 -47.12 10.10 17.44
C ASP A 34 -48.28 9.69 16.52
N ARG A 35 -49.09 8.74 17.00
CA ARG A 35 -50.27 8.12 16.35
C ARG A 35 -50.01 6.84 15.56
N LEU A 36 -49.64 5.78 16.28
CA LEU A 36 -50.03 4.41 15.92
C LEU A 36 -50.62 3.75 17.16
N GLN A 37 -51.95 3.63 17.19
CA GLN A 37 -52.67 2.78 18.14
C GLN A 37 -52.76 1.37 17.54
N TRP A 38 -52.46 0.37 18.38
CA TRP A 38 -52.60 -1.05 18.07
C TRP A 38 -54.07 -1.47 18.24
N SER A 39 -54.61 -2.24 17.30
CA SER A 39 -55.85 -3.01 17.51
C SER A 39 -55.65 -4.45 17.06
N ASP A 40 -55.86 -5.36 18.00
CA ASP A 40 -55.93 -6.82 17.80
C ASP A 40 -57.02 -7.22 16.80
N GLY A 41 -56.78 -8.27 16.02
CA GLY A 41 -57.85 -9.13 15.52
C GLY A 41 -57.96 -9.33 14.01
N ASP A 42 -57.93 -10.60 13.63
CA ASP A 42 -58.37 -11.28 12.42
C ASP A 42 -59.43 -10.60 11.50
N ARG A 43 -59.19 -10.78 10.17
CA ARG A 43 -60.09 -10.71 8.99
C ARG A 43 -60.35 -9.36 8.27
N ALA A 44 -59.89 -9.37 7.01
CA ALA A 44 -60.56 -9.01 5.74
C ALA A 44 -61.24 -7.63 5.52
N GLU A 45 -60.69 -6.89 4.53
CA GLU A 45 -61.30 -5.93 3.57
C GLU A 45 -62.02 -4.68 4.17
N TRP A 46 -61.89 -3.45 3.62
CA TRP A 46 -62.63 -2.94 2.46
C TRP A 46 -62.06 -1.65 1.82
N ILE A 47 -62.54 -1.49 0.58
CA ILE A 47 -62.39 -0.55 -0.56
C ILE A 47 -62.97 0.87 -0.32
N LEU A 48 -62.45 1.92 -1.02
CA LEU A 48 -63.12 2.93 -1.90
C LEU A 48 -62.22 4.17 -2.07
N ALA A 49 -61.70 4.44 -3.28
CA ALA A 49 -62.32 5.14 -4.42
C ALA A 49 -62.36 6.67 -4.23
N ASP A 50 -61.48 7.36 -4.94
CA ASP A 50 -61.84 8.29 -6.03
C ASP A 50 -60.59 9.04 -6.48
N ASP A 51 -60.39 9.11 -7.80
CA ASP A 51 -59.46 10.02 -8.47
C ASP A 51 -60.35 11.08 -9.16
N PRO A 52 -60.03 12.38 -9.08
CA PRO A 52 -59.33 12.94 -10.23
C PRO A 52 -58.37 14.09 -9.89
N GLY A 53 -57.18 14.09 -10.47
CA GLY A 53 -56.46 15.35 -10.75
C GLY A 53 -54.98 15.19 -11.04
N PRO A 54 -54.46 15.68 -12.18
CA PRO A 54 -53.08 15.47 -12.55
C PRO A 54 -52.22 16.49 -11.82
N LEU A 55 -51.32 16.06 -10.95
CA LEU A 55 -50.09 16.78 -10.61
C LEU A 55 -49.23 15.91 -9.68
N ALA A 56 -47.94 15.89 -10.01
CA ALA A 56 -46.80 15.40 -9.23
C ALA A 56 -46.52 13.88 -9.23
N ASP A 57 -45.27 13.60 -9.60
CA ASP A 57 -44.49 12.41 -9.30
C ASP A 57 -44.95 11.63 -8.06
N ARG A 58 -45.11 10.30 -8.21
CA ARG A 58 -44.54 9.33 -7.27
C ARG A 58 -44.66 7.88 -7.76
N GLN A 59 -43.53 7.20 -7.63
CA GLN A 59 -43.36 5.75 -7.74
C GLN A 59 -44.02 5.05 -6.54
N TYR A 60 -44.74 3.94 -6.78
CA TYR A 60 -44.86 2.84 -5.80
C TYR A 60 -44.91 1.48 -6.51
N ILE A 61 -43.92 0.64 -6.19
CA ILE A 61 -43.87 -0.79 -6.49
C ILE A 61 -44.32 -1.53 -5.23
N LEU A 62 -45.32 -2.40 -5.33
CA LEU A 62 -45.69 -3.36 -4.29
C LEU A 62 -45.18 -4.75 -4.70
N LEU A 63 -44.33 -5.37 -3.88
CA LEU A 63 -43.83 -6.73 -4.07
C LEU A 63 -44.44 -7.66 -3.01
N ALA A 64 -45.19 -8.67 -3.45
CA ALA A 64 -45.65 -9.76 -2.60
C ALA A 64 -44.63 -10.92 -2.63
N GLN A 65 -44.26 -11.46 -1.46
CA GLN A 65 -43.44 -12.67 -1.34
C GLN A 65 -44.28 -13.83 -0.80
N THR A 66 -44.21 -14.98 -1.48
CA THR A 66 -44.81 -16.26 -1.09
C THR A 66 -43.76 -17.14 -0.39
N MET A 67 -44.10 -17.66 0.81
CA MET A 67 -43.34 -18.67 1.56
C MET A 67 -43.80 -20.10 1.23
N PRO A 68 -42.93 -21.12 1.26
CA PRO A 68 -43.32 -22.53 1.47
C PRO A 68 -42.99 -23.03 2.91
N PRO A 69 -43.58 -24.16 3.36
CA PRO A 69 -43.81 -24.44 4.78
C PRO A 69 -42.87 -25.48 5.44
N GLY A 70 -42.73 -25.34 6.77
CA GLY A 70 -42.62 -26.41 7.78
C GLY A 70 -41.22 -26.98 8.11
N ASN A 71 -40.71 -26.82 9.34
CA ASN A 71 -40.97 -27.72 10.47
C ASN A 71 -40.17 -27.34 11.76
N ASP A 72 -40.91 -27.20 12.86
CA ASP A 72 -40.65 -27.47 14.29
C ASP A 72 -39.29 -27.20 14.99
N GLY A 73 -39.33 -26.39 16.06
CA GLY A 73 -38.34 -26.38 17.15
C GLY A 73 -38.34 -25.09 17.97
N GLY A 74 -38.94 -25.12 19.18
CA GLY A 74 -39.24 -23.94 20.00
C GLY A 74 -38.06 -23.14 20.59
N PHE A 75 -38.31 -21.87 20.86
CA PHE A 75 -37.43 -20.95 21.59
C PHE A 75 -38.02 -20.54 22.96
N PRO A 76 -37.19 -20.32 23.99
CA PRO A 76 -37.62 -19.97 25.35
C PRO A 76 -37.99 -18.48 25.51
N LYS A 77 -38.97 -18.21 26.40
CA LYS A 77 -39.47 -16.87 26.78
C LYS A 77 -38.45 -16.08 27.64
N PRO A 78 -38.35 -14.74 27.49
CA PRO A 78 -37.60 -13.88 28.41
C PRO A 78 -38.40 -13.48 29.67
N PRO A 79 -37.73 -13.14 30.79
CA PRO A 79 -38.37 -12.81 32.07
C PRO A 79 -38.81 -11.33 32.18
N PRO A 80 -39.74 -11.00 33.10
CA PRO A 80 -40.31 -9.66 33.24
C PRO A 80 -39.46 -8.70 34.10
N THR A 81 -39.53 -7.41 33.74
CA THR A 81 -38.96 -6.24 34.43
C THR A 81 -39.83 -5.79 35.60
N ASN A 82 -39.22 -5.49 36.76
CA ASN A 82 -39.85 -4.75 37.86
C ASN A 82 -38.84 -3.76 38.47
N VAL A 83 -39.20 -2.48 38.51
CA VAL A 83 -38.47 -1.39 39.18
C VAL A 83 -39.39 -0.73 40.21
N PRO A 84 -38.94 -0.46 41.45
CA PRO A 84 -39.57 0.52 42.35
C PRO A 84 -38.65 1.74 42.66
N PRO A 85 -39.21 2.88 43.14
CA PRO A 85 -38.56 4.20 43.09
C PRO A 85 -37.83 4.68 44.36
N ASP A 86 -36.89 5.61 44.14
CA ASP A 86 -36.26 6.66 44.96
C ASP A 86 -36.18 6.59 46.50
N ARG A 87 -34.94 6.75 47.01
CA ARG A 87 -34.64 7.41 48.29
C ARG A 87 -33.30 8.17 48.24
N VAL A 88 -33.34 9.47 48.53
CA VAL A 88 -32.18 10.36 48.78
C VAL A 88 -31.81 10.37 50.27
N PRO A 89 -30.51 10.36 50.63
CA PRO A 89 -30.01 10.90 51.90
C PRO A 89 -28.86 11.93 51.73
N PRO A 90 -28.48 12.69 52.80
CA PRO A 90 -28.15 14.13 52.80
C PRO A 90 -26.63 14.46 52.64
N PRO A 91 -26.21 15.75 52.60
CA PRO A 91 -24.87 16.13 52.14
C PRO A 91 -23.81 16.05 53.26
N PRO A 92 -22.55 15.72 52.93
CA PRO A 92 -21.46 15.76 53.90
C PRO A 92 -20.85 17.16 54.07
N THR A 93 -20.38 17.39 55.30
CA THR A 93 -19.90 18.63 55.90
C THR A 93 -18.48 19.04 55.50
N ARG A 94 -18.18 20.34 55.64
CA ARG A 94 -16.94 21.02 55.22
C ARG A 94 -15.81 20.88 56.28
N PRO A 95 -14.58 20.50 55.91
CA PRO A 95 -13.42 20.59 56.82
C PRO A 95 -12.69 21.96 56.73
N PRO A 96 -11.91 22.35 57.78
CA PRO A 96 -11.32 23.69 57.95
C PRO A 96 -10.03 23.92 57.11
N PRO A 97 -9.57 25.19 56.96
CA PRO A 97 -8.52 25.55 56.00
C PRO A 97 -7.10 25.23 56.48
N VAL A 98 -6.25 24.84 55.53
CA VAL A 98 -4.81 24.55 55.75
C VAL A 98 -3.96 25.76 55.35
N VAL A 99 -3.01 26.13 56.21
CA VAL A 99 -2.01 27.21 56.03
C VAL A 99 -0.75 26.65 55.36
N PRO A 100 -0.10 27.35 54.39
CA PRO A 100 1.08 26.84 53.69
C PRO A 100 2.41 27.19 54.41
N PRO A 101 3.45 26.33 54.36
CA PRO A 101 4.81 26.71 54.72
C PRO A 101 5.62 27.18 53.49
N GLY A 102 6.57 28.11 53.75
CA GLY A 102 7.35 28.86 52.75
C GLY A 102 8.57 28.15 52.14
N PRO A 103 9.41 28.88 51.37
CA PRO A 103 10.35 28.31 50.39
C PRO A 103 11.69 27.88 50.99
N GLN A 104 12.28 26.80 50.44
CA GLN A 104 13.65 26.35 50.73
C GLN A 104 14.54 26.32 49.47
N VAL A 105 15.83 26.53 49.73
CA VAL A 105 16.99 26.84 48.86
C VAL A 105 17.62 25.55 48.27
N PRO A 106 18.38 25.57 47.14
CA PRO A 106 18.75 24.35 46.42
C PRO A 106 20.06 23.70 46.89
N ASP A 107 20.08 22.36 46.98
CA ASP A 107 21.24 21.53 47.31
C ASP A 107 21.99 20.99 46.07
N THR A 108 23.30 20.79 46.27
CA THR A 108 24.38 20.36 45.37
C THR A 108 24.27 18.91 44.81
N PRO A 109 24.95 18.59 43.69
CA PRO A 109 24.87 17.27 43.05
C PRO A 109 25.76 16.19 43.68
N ASP A 110 25.20 14.99 43.84
CA ASP A 110 25.82 13.77 44.38
C ASP A 110 26.58 12.96 43.32
N VAL A 111 27.69 12.32 43.73
CA VAL A 111 28.57 11.47 42.89
C VAL A 111 28.11 10.00 42.95
N PRO A 112 28.07 9.23 41.84
CA PRO A 112 27.65 7.82 41.87
C PRO A 112 28.77 6.86 42.33
N GLY A 113 28.47 5.95 43.25
CA GLY A 113 29.35 4.86 43.70
C GLY A 113 29.39 3.64 42.74
N PRO A 114 30.36 2.70 42.92
CA PRO A 114 30.65 1.63 41.97
C PRO A 114 29.70 0.41 42.05
N PRO A 115 29.55 -0.38 40.96
CA PRO A 115 28.60 -1.50 40.89
C PRO A 115 29.11 -2.81 41.53
N PRO A 116 28.20 -3.74 41.90
CA PRO A 116 28.54 -4.99 42.59
C PRO A 116 29.08 -6.11 41.66
N PRO A 117 29.78 -7.13 42.21
CA PRO A 117 30.47 -8.16 41.43
C PRO A 117 29.56 -9.31 40.94
N ALA A 118 30.01 -9.97 39.86
CA ALA A 118 29.28 -11.02 39.12
C ALA A 118 29.34 -12.43 39.79
N PRO A 119 28.33 -13.30 39.56
CA PRO A 119 28.27 -14.64 40.14
C PRO A 119 29.14 -15.70 39.40
N PRO A 120 29.52 -16.81 40.07
CA PRO A 120 30.46 -17.81 39.53
C PRO A 120 29.83 -18.81 38.54
N PRO A 121 30.64 -19.45 37.67
CA PRO A 121 30.17 -20.30 36.57
C PRO A 121 29.81 -21.74 36.98
N ILE A 122 28.85 -22.33 36.26
CA ILE A 122 28.33 -23.71 36.41
C ILE A 122 29.20 -24.70 35.61
N PRO A 123 29.58 -25.89 36.13
CA PRO A 123 30.39 -26.86 35.39
C PRO A 123 29.55 -27.71 34.41
N LEU A 124 30.03 -27.83 33.16
CA LEU A 124 29.50 -28.73 32.13
C LEU A 124 30.12 -30.14 32.24
N GLY A 125 29.27 -31.16 32.45
CA GLY A 125 29.65 -32.58 32.38
C GLY A 125 29.70 -33.11 30.93
N LYS A 126 30.62 -34.04 30.67
CA LYS A 126 30.96 -34.64 29.36
C LYS A 126 29.88 -35.59 28.79
N PRO A 127 29.79 -35.77 27.46
CA PRO A 127 28.85 -36.69 26.82
C PRO A 127 29.35 -38.15 26.83
N GLN A 128 28.44 -39.12 27.05
CA GLN A 128 28.70 -40.56 26.90
C GLN A 128 28.04 -41.13 25.63
N SER A 129 28.74 -42.09 25.01
CA SER A 129 28.44 -42.80 23.75
C SER A 129 27.24 -43.77 23.82
N PRO A 130 26.64 -44.18 22.67
CA PRO A 130 25.44 -45.01 22.65
C PRO A 130 25.76 -46.50 22.76
N GLY A 131 25.14 -47.17 23.74
CA GLY A 131 25.12 -48.63 23.90
C GLY A 131 23.72 -49.20 23.65
N ALA A 132 23.68 -50.38 23.03
CA ALA A 132 22.52 -51.05 22.47
C ALA A 132 21.58 -51.71 23.50
N GLY A 133 20.31 -51.86 23.10
CA GLY A 133 19.45 -53.02 23.40
C GLY A 133 18.84 -53.12 24.80
N GLY A 134 17.51 -53.04 24.89
CA GLY A 134 16.77 -53.51 26.05
C GLY A 134 15.38 -52.91 26.21
N ASN A 135 14.36 -53.76 26.17
CA ASN A 135 12.94 -53.45 26.35
C ASN A 135 12.65 -52.65 27.63
N VAL A 136 11.88 -51.56 27.50
CA VAL A 136 11.28 -50.85 28.64
C VAL A 136 9.75 -50.98 28.57
N PRO A 137 9.07 -51.43 29.64
CA PRO A 137 7.62 -51.48 29.69
C PRO A 137 7.01 -50.07 29.76
N VAL A 138 5.92 -49.87 29.01
CA VAL A 138 5.14 -48.63 28.95
C VAL A 138 4.50 -48.35 30.31
N ILE A 139 4.96 -47.32 31.01
CA ILE A 139 4.26 -46.72 32.16
C ILE A 139 3.29 -45.66 31.61
N PRO A 140 1.98 -45.71 31.92
CA PRO A 140 1.05 -44.68 31.48
C PRO A 140 1.37 -43.34 32.16
N ARG A 141 1.47 -42.28 31.33
CA ARG A 141 1.70 -40.91 31.79
C ARG A 141 0.50 -40.39 32.61
N PRO A 142 0.72 -39.56 33.65
CA PRO A 142 -0.37 -38.87 34.33
C PRO A 142 -1.07 -37.91 33.38
N VAL A 143 -2.40 -37.92 33.41
CA VAL A 143 -3.27 -36.97 32.70
C VAL A 143 -3.02 -35.57 33.28
N PRO A 144 -2.74 -34.53 32.45
CA PRO A 144 -2.64 -33.16 32.94
C PRO A 144 -4.02 -32.67 33.42
N PRO A 145 -4.12 -31.92 34.53
CA PRO A 145 -5.40 -31.35 34.96
C PRO A 145 -5.93 -30.36 33.91
N ALA A 146 -7.26 -30.32 33.78
CA ALA A 146 -7.97 -29.44 32.87
C ALA A 146 -7.62 -27.96 33.13
N PRO A 147 -7.58 -27.11 32.07
CA PRO A 147 -7.30 -25.69 32.22
C PRO A 147 -8.36 -25.01 33.09
N VAL A 148 -7.90 -24.31 34.13
CA VAL A 148 -8.74 -23.44 34.96
C VAL A 148 -9.15 -22.23 34.11
N PRO A 149 -10.45 -21.87 34.04
CA PRO A 149 -10.89 -20.68 33.30
C PRO A 149 -10.29 -19.41 33.93
N PRO A 150 -9.93 -18.39 33.13
CA PRO A 150 -9.33 -17.17 33.64
C PRO A 150 -10.31 -16.45 34.59
N VAL A 151 -9.78 -16.04 35.75
CA VAL A 151 -10.46 -15.16 36.69
C VAL A 151 -10.72 -13.81 36.00
N PRO A 152 -11.95 -13.28 35.98
CA PRO A 152 -12.22 -11.98 35.40
C PRO A 152 -11.47 -10.87 36.17
N PRO A 153 -10.91 -9.86 35.49
CA PRO A 153 -10.21 -8.78 36.15
C PRO A 153 -11.17 -8.00 37.06
N ALA A 154 -10.67 -7.57 38.21
CA ALA A 154 -11.40 -6.69 39.12
C ALA A 154 -11.77 -5.37 38.41
N PRO A 155 -12.94 -4.77 38.72
CA PRO A 155 -13.37 -3.53 38.09
C PRO A 155 -12.37 -2.40 38.36
N VAL A 156 -11.87 -1.79 37.29
CA VAL A 156 -11.01 -0.60 37.33
C VAL A 156 -11.87 0.60 37.78
N PRO A 157 -11.45 1.39 38.78
CA PRO A 157 -12.18 2.60 39.14
C PRO A 157 -12.16 3.63 38.00
N PRO A 158 -13.21 4.47 37.86
CA PRO A 158 -13.32 5.40 36.74
C PRO A 158 -12.19 6.43 36.77
N VAL A 159 -11.57 6.63 35.61
CA VAL A 159 -10.58 7.69 35.36
C VAL A 159 -11.30 9.05 35.42
N PRO A 160 -10.82 10.04 36.19
CA PRO A 160 -11.41 11.37 36.20
C PRO A 160 -11.19 12.07 34.85
N PRO A 161 -12.11 12.95 34.42
CA PRO A 161 -11.98 13.65 33.15
C PRO A 161 -10.73 14.55 33.14
N PRO A 162 -10.10 14.76 31.97
CA PRO A 162 -8.91 15.61 31.87
C PRO A 162 -9.27 17.06 32.23
N ALA A 163 -8.40 17.69 33.01
CA ALA A 163 -8.51 19.11 33.35
C ALA A 163 -8.45 19.96 32.07
N VAL A 164 -9.41 20.88 31.94
CA VAL A 164 -9.43 21.89 30.86
C VAL A 164 -8.22 22.81 31.03
N PRO A 165 -7.31 22.92 30.03
CA PRO A 165 -6.21 23.88 30.11
C PRO A 165 -6.74 25.32 30.00
N PRO A 166 -6.17 26.30 30.73
CA PRO A 166 -6.57 27.69 30.62
C PRO A 166 -6.25 28.25 29.23
N ALA A 167 -7.09 29.19 28.77
CA ALA A 167 -6.97 29.83 27.46
C ALA A 167 -5.60 30.53 27.27
N PRO A 168 -5.00 30.46 26.07
CA PRO A 168 -3.71 31.10 25.80
C PRO A 168 -3.82 32.62 25.81
N VAL A 169 -2.88 33.27 26.51
CA VAL A 169 -2.68 34.73 26.53
C VAL A 169 -2.10 35.16 25.17
N PRO A 170 -2.60 36.24 24.53
CA PRO A 170 -2.08 36.70 23.26
C PRO A 170 -0.64 37.24 23.39
N PRO A 171 0.23 37.05 22.38
CA PRO A 171 1.61 37.51 22.42
C PRO A 171 1.71 39.04 22.27
N PRO A 172 2.73 39.69 22.88
CA PRO A 172 2.95 41.12 22.74
C PRO A 172 3.46 41.50 21.33
N PRO A 173 3.25 42.75 20.89
CA PRO A 173 3.62 43.21 19.56
C PRO A 173 5.15 43.32 19.37
N VAL A 174 5.61 42.95 18.17
CA VAL A 174 7.03 42.91 17.78
C VAL A 174 7.52 44.32 17.40
N PRO A 175 8.65 44.82 17.94
CA PRO A 175 9.25 46.09 17.52
C PRO A 175 10.04 45.97 16.21
N PRO A 176 10.25 47.07 15.45
CA PRO A 176 10.87 47.02 14.13
C PRO A 176 12.38 46.79 14.20
N VAL A 177 12.91 45.96 13.28
CA VAL A 177 14.33 45.59 13.19
C VAL A 177 15.09 46.54 12.24
N MET A 178 16.13 47.20 12.76
CA MET A 178 17.20 47.83 11.98
C MET A 178 18.31 46.80 11.65
N PRO A 179 19.01 46.90 10.50
CA PRO A 179 20.10 45.99 10.18
C PRO A 179 21.44 46.46 10.78
N PRO A 180 22.31 45.56 11.31
CA PRO A 180 23.68 45.89 11.67
C PRO A 180 24.69 45.57 10.55
N PRO A 181 25.88 46.21 10.52
CA PRO A 181 26.91 46.00 9.51
C PRO A 181 28.00 44.98 9.91
N GLY A 182 28.64 44.35 8.91
CA GLY A 182 30.04 43.89 8.97
C GLY A 182 30.31 42.39 9.26
N ALA A 183 30.73 41.65 8.22
CA ALA A 183 31.25 40.27 8.19
C ALA A 183 32.68 40.14 8.82
N PRO A 184 33.43 38.99 8.83
CA PRO A 184 33.30 37.66 8.16
C PRO A 184 33.51 36.43 9.10
N THR A 185 33.33 35.14 8.73
CA THR A 185 34.17 34.34 7.81
C THR A 185 33.62 32.89 7.70
N GLY A 186 33.59 32.35 6.46
CA GLY A 186 33.85 30.94 6.14
C GLY A 186 32.72 29.91 6.26
N LEU A 187 32.14 29.49 5.11
CA LEU A 187 31.75 28.10 4.78
C LEU A 187 31.19 28.02 3.34
N VAL A 188 31.82 27.14 2.53
CA VAL A 188 31.38 26.39 1.33
C VAL A 188 30.60 27.13 0.22
N PRO A 189 31.11 27.20 -1.03
CA PRO A 189 30.38 27.84 -2.13
C PRO A 189 29.14 27.03 -2.54
N ALA A 190 27.99 27.71 -2.56
CA ALA A 190 26.78 27.23 -3.20
C ALA A 190 27.03 27.09 -4.71
N ILE A 191 26.71 25.93 -5.27
CA ILE A 191 26.66 25.72 -6.72
C ILE A 191 25.53 26.60 -7.27
N GLU A 192 25.88 27.60 -8.06
CA GLU A 192 24.93 28.43 -8.80
C GLU A 192 24.10 27.54 -9.73
N ARG A 193 22.77 27.60 -9.58
CA ARG A 193 21.84 27.02 -10.54
C ARG A 193 21.90 27.85 -11.83
N PRO A 194 22.12 27.25 -13.01
CA PRO A 194 21.91 27.98 -14.26
C PRO A 194 20.43 28.34 -14.38
N VAL A 195 20.16 29.63 -14.58
CA VAL A 195 18.84 30.16 -14.93
C VAL A 195 18.46 29.57 -16.29
N THR A 196 17.64 28.53 -16.27
CA THR A 196 17.05 27.95 -17.47
C THR A 196 15.74 28.66 -17.74
N GLN A 197 15.68 29.30 -18.91
CA GLN A 197 14.44 29.83 -19.47
C GLN A 197 13.39 28.72 -19.51
N SER A 198 12.16 29.03 -19.12
CA SER A 198 11.01 28.14 -19.27
C SER A 198 10.95 27.63 -20.71
N PRO A 199 10.97 26.30 -20.95
CA PRO A 199 10.82 25.79 -22.30
C PRO A 199 9.42 26.16 -22.81
N GLN A 200 9.38 26.81 -23.97
CA GLN A 200 8.14 27.01 -24.71
C GLN A 200 7.52 25.65 -25.08
N PRO A 201 6.18 25.55 -25.16
CA PRO A 201 5.52 24.33 -25.59
C PRO A 201 6.03 23.96 -26.99
N THR A 202 6.64 22.78 -27.10
CA THR A 202 7.07 22.22 -28.37
C THR A 202 5.85 21.66 -29.09
N ASP A 203 5.73 21.94 -30.40
CA ASP A 203 4.76 21.36 -31.35
C ASP A 203 4.98 19.86 -31.59
N ALA A 204 5.39 19.11 -30.56
CA ALA A 204 5.50 17.67 -30.65
C ALA A 204 4.09 17.08 -30.78
N PRO A 205 3.83 16.21 -31.79
CA PRO A 205 2.56 15.52 -31.88
C PRO A 205 2.32 14.72 -30.59
N PRO A 206 1.06 14.60 -30.13
CA PRO A 206 0.75 13.82 -28.95
C PRO A 206 1.30 12.40 -29.11
N PRO A 207 1.82 11.79 -28.02
CA PRO A 207 2.31 10.43 -28.08
C PRO A 207 1.21 9.49 -28.58
N PRO A 208 1.56 8.36 -29.21
CA PRO A 208 0.58 7.38 -29.63
C PRO A 208 -0.31 7.03 -28.44
N MET A 209 -1.62 7.23 -28.62
CA MET A 209 -2.62 6.81 -27.65
C MET A 209 -2.39 5.32 -27.37
N MET A 210 -2.30 4.98 -26.09
CA MET A 210 -2.36 3.58 -25.69
C MET A 210 -3.67 2.99 -26.24
N PRO A 211 -3.66 1.73 -26.72
CA PRO A 211 -4.89 1.10 -27.17
C PRO A 211 -5.94 1.13 -26.04
N PRO A 212 -7.24 1.19 -26.38
CA PRO A 212 -8.29 1.13 -25.39
C PRO A 212 -8.13 -0.13 -24.51
N PRO A 213 -8.52 -0.07 -23.23
CA PRO A 213 -8.32 -1.16 -22.29
C PRO A 213 -8.91 -2.47 -22.85
N GLY A 214 -8.13 -3.55 -22.77
CA GLY A 214 -8.59 -4.87 -23.19
C GLY A 214 -9.68 -5.40 -22.25
N SER A 215 -10.37 -6.47 -22.66
CA SER A 215 -11.34 -7.17 -21.80
C SER A 215 -10.76 -7.59 -20.45
N ASP A 216 -9.46 -7.91 -20.44
CA ASP A 216 -8.73 -8.34 -19.24
C ASP A 216 -8.43 -7.19 -18.29
N ASP A 217 -8.27 -5.96 -18.80
CA ASP A 217 -8.06 -4.77 -17.97
C ASP A 217 -9.36 -4.38 -17.23
N LEU A 218 -10.51 -4.51 -17.90
CA LEU A 218 -11.83 -4.26 -17.29
C LEU A 218 -12.17 -5.24 -16.16
N ALA A 219 -11.59 -6.44 -16.15
CA ALA A 219 -11.77 -7.39 -15.04
C ALA A 219 -11.15 -6.89 -13.73
N GLU A 220 -10.16 -6.01 -13.79
CA GLU A 220 -9.53 -5.37 -12.63
C GLU A 220 -10.19 -4.03 -12.27
N ALA A 221 -11.19 -3.56 -13.02
CA ALA A 221 -11.91 -2.33 -12.70
C ALA A 221 -12.69 -2.45 -11.38
N LEU A 222 -12.67 -1.38 -10.59
CA LEU A 222 -13.63 -1.19 -9.52
C LEU A 222 -14.99 -0.83 -10.17
N PRO A 223 -16.06 -1.59 -9.88
CA PRO A 223 -17.26 -1.61 -10.72
C PRO A 223 -17.98 -0.25 -10.79
N ASP A 224 -17.86 0.57 -9.75
CA ASP A 224 -18.62 1.81 -9.61
C ASP A 224 -17.74 3.07 -9.58
N GLU A 225 -16.46 2.97 -9.94
CA GLU A 225 -15.49 4.07 -9.83
C GLU A 225 -14.79 4.38 -11.17
N VAL A 226 -14.83 5.65 -11.57
CA VAL A 226 -14.15 6.19 -12.75
C VAL A 226 -13.20 7.30 -12.30
N LEU A 227 -12.00 7.33 -12.86
CA LEU A 227 -11.06 8.44 -12.71
C LEU A 227 -11.05 9.29 -13.96
N ILE A 228 -11.05 10.60 -13.78
CA ILE A 228 -10.86 11.56 -14.87
C ILE A 228 -9.69 12.50 -14.59
N LEU A 229 -8.95 12.82 -15.66
CA LEU A 229 -8.06 13.97 -15.72
C LEU A 229 -8.68 15.00 -16.67
N LEU A 230 -8.70 16.27 -16.26
CA LEU A 230 -9.23 17.34 -17.09
C LEU A 230 -8.13 17.99 -17.93
N HIS A 231 -8.53 18.68 -19.00
CA HIS A 231 -7.60 19.53 -19.75
C HIS A 231 -7.08 20.69 -18.88
N PRO A 232 -5.84 21.17 -19.12
CA PRO A 232 -5.26 22.28 -18.37
C PRO A 232 -6.14 23.52 -18.34
N GLY A 233 -6.21 24.17 -17.18
CA GLY A 233 -7.07 25.35 -16.94
C GLY A 233 -8.49 25.02 -16.48
N LEU A 234 -8.88 23.74 -16.54
CA LEU A 234 -10.09 23.23 -15.89
C LEU A 234 -9.74 22.68 -14.51
N GLY A 235 -10.65 22.85 -13.56
CA GLY A 235 -10.47 22.41 -12.18
C GLY A 235 -11.78 21.93 -11.56
N GLN A 236 -11.88 22.02 -10.24
CA GLN A 236 -13.02 21.53 -9.44
C GLN A 236 -14.40 21.89 -10.04
N THR A 237 -14.62 23.14 -10.43
CA THR A 237 -15.92 23.58 -10.99
C THR A 237 -16.31 22.83 -12.27
N ALA A 238 -15.34 22.50 -13.12
CA ALA A 238 -15.57 21.72 -14.32
C ALA A 238 -15.84 20.24 -14.00
N ALA A 239 -15.11 19.67 -13.02
CA ALA A 239 -15.37 18.33 -12.52
C ALA A 239 -16.79 18.20 -11.94
N ASP A 240 -17.24 19.18 -11.15
CA ASP A 240 -18.59 19.22 -10.60
C ASP A 240 -19.65 19.30 -11.71
N ALA A 241 -19.38 20.06 -12.79
CA ALA A 241 -20.27 20.15 -13.94
C ALA A 241 -20.35 18.82 -14.70
N ILE A 242 -19.21 18.18 -14.98
CA ILE A 242 -19.16 16.84 -15.60
C ILE A 242 -19.93 15.83 -14.75
N ALA A 243 -19.71 15.81 -13.44
CA ALA A 243 -20.42 14.91 -12.53
C ALA A 243 -21.94 15.10 -12.65
N ARG A 244 -22.44 16.35 -12.71
CA ARG A 244 -23.86 16.63 -12.94
C ARG A 244 -24.34 16.20 -14.33
N ASP A 245 -23.61 16.56 -15.38
CA ASP A 245 -24.00 16.31 -16.79
C ASP A 245 -24.13 14.80 -17.06
N TYR A 246 -23.27 13.98 -16.44
CA TYR A 246 -23.28 12.54 -16.57
C TYR A 246 -24.02 11.82 -15.45
N ALA A 247 -24.71 12.53 -14.55
CA ALA A 247 -25.39 11.95 -13.39
C ALA A 247 -24.48 10.99 -12.60
N MET A 248 -23.30 11.47 -12.20
CA MET A 248 -22.29 10.78 -11.39
C MET A 248 -22.08 11.54 -10.07
N GLY A 249 -21.66 10.83 -9.02
CA GLY A 249 -21.18 11.47 -7.79
C GLY A 249 -19.71 11.85 -7.94
N LEU A 250 -19.29 13.02 -7.44
CA LEU A 250 -17.87 13.32 -7.26
C LEU A 250 -17.47 12.92 -5.84
N ALA A 251 -16.60 11.93 -5.70
CA ALA A 251 -16.19 11.41 -4.40
C ALA A 251 -14.95 12.09 -3.83
N GLU A 252 -13.92 12.29 -4.66
CA GLU A 252 -12.62 12.76 -4.18
C GLU A 252 -11.87 13.50 -5.29
N THR A 253 -11.19 14.58 -4.89
CA THR A 253 -10.23 15.29 -5.71
C THR A 253 -8.82 14.92 -5.25
N ILE A 254 -8.03 14.37 -6.15
CA ILE A 254 -6.71 13.82 -5.88
C ILE A 254 -5.67 14.77 -6.49
N PRO A 255 -4.94 15.55 -5.69
CA PRO A 255 -3.87 16.39 -6.22
C PRO A 255 -2.72 15.54 -6.74
N LEU A 256 -2.27 15.84 -7.97
CA LEU A 256 -1.11 15.24 -8.63
C LEU A 256 -0.10 16.36 -8.92
N THR A 257 0.57 16.79 -7.85
CA THR A 257 1.54 17.91 -7.80
C THR A 257 2.58 17.81 -8.90
N ILE A 258 3.11 16.62 -9.15
CA ILE A 258 4.18 16.42 -10.12
C ILE A 258 3.65 16.58 -11.56
N LEU A 259 2.37 16.29 -11.81
CA LEU A 259 1.72 16.59 -13.09
C LEU A 259 1.21 18.03 -13.18
N GLY A 260 1.10 18.75 -12.06
CA GLY A 260 0.52 20.09 -12.03
C GLY A 260 -0.98 20.10 -12.34
N THR A 261 -1.67 19.01 -11.99
CA THR A 261 -3.11 18.82 -12.22
C THR A 261 -3.73 18.06 -11.06
N GLU A 262 -5.05 17.92 -11.09
CA GLU A 262 -5.82 17.05 -10.21
C GLU A 262 -6.43 15.90 -11.01
N ALA A 263 -6.59 14.75 -10.36
CA ALA A 263 -7.48 13.69 -10.81
C ALA A 263 -8.77 13.73 -9.99
N TYR A 264 -9.88 13.40 -10.62
CA TYR A 264 -11.19 13.39 -9.97
C TYR A 264 -11.77 11.99 -9.99
N ARG A 265 -12.17 11.50 -8.82
CA ARG A 265 -12.80 10.19 -8.66
C ARG A 265 -14.32 10.34 -8.67
N LEU A 266 -14.93 9.81 -9.72
CA LEU A 266 -16.36 9.82 -9.94
C LEU A 266 -16.98 8.46 -9.57
N LEU A 267 -18.16 8.50 -8.95
CA LEU A 267 -18.97 7.34 -8.60
C LEU A 267 -20.13 7.16 -9.57
N ILE A 268 -20.29 5.92 -10.02
CA ILE A 268 -21.44 5.49 -10.81
C ILE A 268 -22.61 5.29 -9.83
N VAL A 269 -23.61 6.17 -9.88
CA VAL A 269 -24.78 6.13 -8.97
C VAL A 269 -26.00 5.41 -9.55
N GLN A 270 -25.91 4.96 -10.81
CA GLN A 270 -26.96 4.22 -11.52
C GLN A 270 -26.33 2.99 -12.19
N THR A 271 -27.08 1.91 -12.38
CA THR A 271 -26.61 0.71 -13.06
C THR A 271 -26.24 0.99 -14.52
N ARG A 272 -24.98 1.39 -14.75
CA ARG A 272 -24.40 1.66 -16.06
C ARG A 272 -23.15 0.80 -16.26
N PRO A 273 -23.01 0.12 -17.40
CA PRO A 273 -21.77 -0.58 -17.74
C PRO A 273 -20.59 0.41 -17.83
N ILE A 274 -19.53 0.15 -17.07
CA ILE A 274 -18.38 1.07 -16.94
C ILE A 274 -17.66 1.32 -18.27
N GLY A 275 -17.52 0.31 -19.13
CA GLY A 275 -16.83 0.44 -20.43
C GLY A 275 -17.47 1.51 -21.32
N PRO A 276 -18.74 1.35 -21.74
CA PRO A 276 -19.46 2.35 -22.52
C PRO A 276 -19.51 3.74 -21.87
N LEU A 277 -19.56 3.82 -20.52
CA LEU A 277 -19.53 5.09 -19.82
C LEU A 277 -18.16 5.78 -19.95
N VAL A 278 -17.07 5.04 -19.79
CA VAL A 278 -15.71 5.55 -19.98
C VAL A 278 -15.49 6.00 -21.43
N ASP A 279 -15.96 5.22 -22.41
CA ASP A 279 -15.89 5.61 -23.82
C ASP A 279 -16.63 6.93 -24.08
N LEU A 280 -17.82 7.09 -23.50
CA LEU A 280 -18.59 8.32 -23.59
C LEU A 280 -17.90 9.51 -22.91
N LEU A 281 -17.30 9.32 -21.74
CA LEU A 281 -16.56 10.36 -21.03
C LEU A 281 -15.31 10.79 -21.80
N ASN A 282 -14.63 9.87 -22.48
CA ASN A 282 -13.49 10.20 -23.33
C ASN A 282 -13.86 11.01 -24.59
N LEU A 283 -15.15 11.16 -24.91
CA LEU A 283 -15.63 12.05 -25.97
C LEU A 283 -15.92 13.48 -25.47
N ASP A 284 -15.91 13.72 -24.15
CA ASP A 284 -16.15 15.05 -23.59
C ASP A 284 -14.90 15.94 -23.79
N PRO A 285 -15.02 17.12 -24.43
CA PRO A 285 -13.87 17.99 -24.71
C PRO A 285 -13.21 18.59 -23.46
N ARG A 286 -13.84 18.49 -22.29
CA ARG A 286 -13.26 18.92 -21.00
C ARG A 286 -12.32 17.87 -20.41
N ILE A 287 -12.49 16.61 -20.79
CA ILE A 287 -11.80 15.46 -20.21
C ILE A 287 -10.60 15.11 -21.08
N GLN A 288 -9.41 15.11 -20.48
CA GLN A 288 -8.19 14.65 -21.14
C GLN A 288 -8.08 13.12 -21.14
N ILE A 289 -8.43 12.49 -20.02
CA ILE A 289 -8.46 11.04 -19.84
C ILE A 289 -9.65 10.69 -18.97
N ALA A 290 -10.46 9.72 -19.38
CA ALA A 290 -11.33 8.95 -18.51
C ALA A 290 -10.91 7.48 -18.53
N GLN A 291 -10.88 6.85 -17.36
CA GLN A 291 -10.62 5.42 -17.20
C GLN A 291 -11.35 4.86 -15.98
N PRO A 292 -11.61 3.55 -15.92
CA PRO A 292 -11.95 2.90 -14.65
C PRO A 292 -10.89 3.17 -13.58
N ASN A 293 -11.32 3.19 -12.31
CA ASN A 293 -10.37 3.05 -11.21
C ASN A 293 -9.97 1.57 -11.12
N TYR A 294 -8.72 1.23 -11.45
CA TYR A 294 -8.28 -0.15 -11.53
C TYR A 294 -7.72 -0.65 -10.20
N ARG A 295 -7.90 -1.94 -9.93
CA ARG A 295 -7.30 -2.63 -8.79
C ARG A 295 -5.86 -3.04 -9.09
N TYR A 296 -4.99 -2.77 -8.14
CA TYR A 296 -3.61 -3.27 -8.09
C TYR A 296 -3.44 -4.27 -6.97
N ARG A 297 -2.51 -5.20 -7.12
CA ARG A 297 -2.21 -6.20 -6.09
C ARG A 297 -0.72 -6.38 -5.86
N THR A 298 -0.34 -6.60 -4.61
CA THR A 298 0.95 -7.22 -4.28
C THR A 298 0.79 -8.74 -4.41
N MET A 299 1.78 -9.41 -5.01
CA MET A 299 1.80 -10.86 -5.11
C MET A 299 3.08 -11.38 -4.49
N GLN A 300 2.96 -12.17 -3.44
CA GLN A 300 4.07 -12.86 -2.80
C GLN A 300 3.61 -14.22 -2.29
N THR A 301 4.56 -15.13 -2.04
CA THR A 301 4.26 -16.32 -1.24
C THR A 301 3.89 -15.93 0.18
N GLN A 302 3.12 -16.78 0.86
CA GLN A 302 2.95 -16.61 2.31
C GLN A 302 4.32 -16.66 3.00
N PRO A 303 4.60 -15.75 3.93
CA PRO A 303 5.86 -15.75 4.64
C PRO A 303 6.04 -17.00 5.47
N ALA A 304 7.20 -17.63 5.30
CA ALA A 304 7.66 -18.71 6.16
C ALA A 304 8.60 -18.13 7.24
N PRO A 305 8.63 -18.72 8.45
CA PRO A 305 9.65 -18.36 9.44
C PRO A 305 11.05 -18.46 8.83
N ALA A 306 11.91 -17.48 9.08
CA ALA A 306 13.28 -17.56 8.61
C ALA A 306 14.00 -18.76 9.25
N GLY A 307 14.64 -19.58 8.41
CA GLY A 307 15.64 -20.55 8.85
C GLY A 307 16.94 -19.86 9.29
N PRO A 308 18.11 -20.52 9.15
CA PRO A 308 19.40 -19.83 9.31
C PRO A 308 19.46 -18.59 8.41
N LEU A 309 19.91 -17.45 8.95
CA LEU A 309 20.03 -16.17 8.23
C LEU A 309 21.19 -16.19 7.21
N ARG A 310 21.13 -17.07 6.22
CA ARG A 310 22.08 -17.10 5.10
C ARG A 310 21.49 -16.33 3.92
N GLN A 311 22.19 -15.27 3.50
CA GLN A 311 21.73 -14.37 2.44
C GLN A 311 22.46 -14.64 1.11
N TYR A 312 22.15 -15.77 0.45
CA TYR A 312 22.79 -16.14 -0.83
C TYR A 312 22.66 -15.04 -1.90
N ALA A 313 21.56 -14.27 -1.86
CA ALA A 313 21.30 -13.22 -2.82
C ALA A 313 22.38 -12.13 -2.82
N LEU A 314 22.89 -11.74 -1.65
CA LEU A 314 23.96 -10.76 -1.55
C LEU A 314 25.26 -11.26 -2.18
N GLU A 315 25.56 -12.55 -2.04
CA GLU A 315 26.71 -13.19 -2.67
C GLU A 315 26.53 -13.21 -4.20
N ARG A 316 25.35 -13.62 -4.70
CA ARG A 316 25.05 -13.65 -6.14
C ARG A 316 25.11 -12.27 -6.80
N LEU A 317 24.77 -11.23 -6.06
CA LEU A 317 24.82 -9.84 -6.51
C LEU A 317 26.18 -9.17 -6.31
N GLN A 318 27.18 -9.85 -5.72
CA GLN A 318 28.48 -9.26 -5.36
C GLN A 318 28.35 -8.03 -4.44
N ALA A 319 27.38 -8.09 -3.51
CA ALA A 319 26.99 -6.97 -2.66
C ALA A 319 28.09 -6.53 -1.68
N GLU A 320 28.93 -7.44 -1.20
CA GLU A 320 29.99 -7.09 -0.26
C GLU A 320 31.03 -6.20 -0.94
N GLN A 321 31.48 -6.56 -2.14
CA GLN A 321 32.43 -5.76 -2.90
C GLN A 321 31.81 -4.43 -3.34
N ALA A 322 30.53 -4.42 -3.74
CA ALA A 322 29.81 -3.18 -4.04
C ALA A 322 29.73 -2.26 -2.80
N ASN A 323 29.45 -2.81 -1.62
CA ASN A 323 29.34 -2.05 -0.37
C ASN A 323 30.67 -1.48 0.17
N ARG A 324 31.82 -1.91 -0.38
CA ARG A 324 33.13 -1.25 -0.15
C ARG A 324 33.28 0.02 -0.98
N ILE A 325 32.47 0.18 -2.03
CA ILE A 325 32.52 1.28 -3.00
C ILE A 325 31.45 2.34 -2.73
N ALA A 326 30.22 1.90 -2.43
CA ALA A 326 29.06 2.74 -2.11
C ALA A 326 28.06 1.91 -1.29
N ARG A 327 27.30 2.54 -0.39
CA ARG A 327 26.35 1.86 0.51
C ARG A 327 24.91 2.42 0.43
N GLY A 328 24.64 3.36 -0.47
CA GLY A 328 23.38 4.10 -0.64
C GLY A 328 23.31 5.45 0.07
N GLN A 329 24.42 6.01 0.57
CA GLN A 329 24.41 7.25 1.36
C GLN A 329 23.84 8.43 0.56
N GLY A 330 22.96 9.21 1.20
CA GLY A 330 22.38 10.43 0.61
C GLY A 330 21.28 10.17 -0.43
N VAL A 331 20.94 8.91 -0.71
CA VAL A 331 19.88 8.55 -1.66
C VAL A 331 18.59 8.20 -0.91
N ARG A 332 17.48 8.81 -1.33
CA ARG A 332 16.14 8.44 -0.87
C ARG A 332 15.51 7.41 -1.81
N VAL A 333 15.05 6.30 -1.23
CA VAL A 333 14.34 5.23 -1.94
C VAL A 333 12.92 5.18 -1.37
N ALA A 334 11.91 5.39 -2.21
CA ALA A 334 10.52 5.21 -1.83
C ALA A 334 10.10 3.75 -2.07
N VAL A 335 9.55 3.13 -1.02
CA VAL A 335 8.90 1.84 -1.09
C VAL A 335 7.39 2.12 -1.09
N ILE A 336 6.78 2.01 -2.28
CA ILE A 336 5.33 2.19 -2.45
C ILE A 336 4.69 0.82 -2.29
N ASP A 337 4.20 0.55 -1.08
CA ASP A 337 3.75 -0.79 -0.67
C ASP A 337 2.79 -0.67 0.53
N THR A 338 2.63 -1.75 1.28
CA THR A 338 2.16 -1.74 2.67
C THR A 338 3.16 -1.00 3.58
N ARG A 339 2.70 -0.55 4.75
CA ARG A 339 3.52 0.21 5.71
C ARG A 339 4.78 -0.56 6.15
N ILE A 340 5.93 0.11 6.23
CA ILE A 340 7.16 -0.45 6.79
C ILE A 340 7.13 -0.41 8.32
N ASP A 341 7.60 -1.48 8.96
CA ASP A 341 7.88 -1.49 10.40
C ASP A 341 9.12 -0.65 10.74
N ALA A 342 8.89 0.62 11.04
CA ALA A 342 9.93 1.57 11.43
C ALA A 342 10.64 1.19 12.75
N SER A 343 10.00 0.38 13.59
CA SER A 343 10.54 -0.06 14.88
C SER A 343 11.46 -1.27 14.77
N HIS A 344 11.52 -1.91 13.60
CA HIS A 344 12.33 -3.09 13.38
C HIS A 344 13.83 -2.76 13.64
N PRO A 345 14.54 -3.50 14.53
CA PRO A 345 15.91 -3.16 14.90
C PRO A 345 16.89 -3.08 13.73
N ALA A 346 16.74 -3.96 12.73
CA ALA A 346 17.57 -3.94 11.52
C ALA A 346 17.30 -2.72 10.60
N LEU A 347 16.23 -1.95 10.81
CA LEU A 347 15.88 -0.75 10.05
C LEU A 347 16.06 0.54 10.86
N ALA A 348 16.67 0.45 12.05
CA ALA A 348 16.89 1.59 12.93
C ALA A 348 17.66 2.71 12.20
N GLY A 349 17.09 3.91 12.19
CA GLY A 349 17.68 5.10 11.55
C GLY A 349 17.68 5.06 10.01
N ARG A 350 16.97 4.12 9.38
CA ARG A 350 16.91 3.98 7.91
C ARG A 350 15.72 4.68 7.27
N LEU A 351 14.67 5.03 8.02
CA LEU A 351 13.49 5.69 7.47
C LEU A 351 13.62 7.22 7.57
N ALA A 352 13.41 7.90 6.43
CA ALA A 352 13.27 9.35 6.38
C ALA A 352 11.83 9.82 6.63
N GLY A 353 10.83 8.95 6.45
CA GLY A 353 9.44 9.29 6.68
C GLY A 353 8.46 8.16 6.35
N VAL A 354 7.24 8.31 6.86
CA VAL A 354 6.09 7.44 6.56
C VAL A 354 4.98 8.32 6.01
N ILE A 355 4.46 7.96 4.84
CA ILE A 355 3.38 8.65 4.14
C ILE A 355 2.25 7.65 3.97
N ASP A 356 1.06 7.99 4.43
CA ASP A 356 -0.14 7.18 4.23
C ASP A 356 -1.05 7.87 3.20
N VAL A 357 -1.25 7.21 2.06
CA VAL A 357 -2.18 7.66 1.02
C VAL A 357 -3.53 6.95 1.09
N MET A 358 -3.64 5.89 1.89
CA MET A 358 -4.89 5.13 2.07
C MET A 358 -5.86 5.85 3.00
N GLY A 359 -5.38 6.83 3.78
CA GLY A 359 -6.18 7.58 4.73
C GLY A 359 -6.63 6.74 5.91
N LEU A 360 -5.85 5.72 6.28
CA LEU A 360 -6.21 4.78 7.33
C LEU A 360 -5.74 5.26 8.71
N ALA A 361 -6.59 5.04 9.71
CA ALA A 361 -6.17 5.12 11.10
C ALA A 361 -5.27 3.93 11.51
N GLU A 362 -5.26 2.86 10.71
CA GLU A 362 -4.54 1.62 10.96
C GLU A 362 -3.03 1.80 10.77
N ARG A 363 -2.30 1.68 11.88
CA ARG A 363 -0.86 1.96 11.98
C ARG A 363 0.02 0.73 11.85
N ASP A 364 -0.59 -0.44 11.75
CA ASP A 364 0.12 -1.69 11.87
C ASP A 364 1.03 -1.92 10.65
N PRO A 365 2.30 -2.27 10.87
CA PRO A 365 3.21 -2.54 9.78
C PRO A 365 2.77 -3.73 8.92
N GLY A 366 2.91 -3.58 7.60
CA GLY A 366 2.67 -4.64 6.63
C GLY A 366 3.85 -5.60 6.50
N GLN A 367 3.53 -6.87 6.26
CA GLN A 367 4.53 -7.92 6.07
C GLN A 367 5.40 -7.69 4.84
N HIS A 368 4.80 -7.27 3.72
CA HIS A 368 5.49 -7.12 2.43
C HIS A 368 6.37 -5.87 2.40
N GLY A 369 5.87 -4.71 2.83
CA GLY A 369 6.65 -3.47 2.86
C GLY A 369 7.88 -3.59 3.78
N THR A 370 7.69 -4.20 4.95
CA THR A 370 8.79 -4.50 5.89
C THR A 370 9.81 -5.45 5.28
N ALA A 371 9.39 -6.46 4.50
CA ALA A 371 10.29 -7.35 3.80
C ALA A 371 11.15 -6.64 2.74
N LEU A 372 10.55 -5.74 1.95
CA LEU A 372 11.27 -4.98 0.93
C LEU A 372 12.28 -4.01 1.57
N ALA A 373 11.89 -3.36 2.67
CA ALA A 373 12.77 -2.49 3.44
C ALA A 373 14.02 -3.23 3.94
N GLY A 374 13.86 -4.47 4.41
CA GLY A 374 14.97 -5.31 4.84
C GLY A 374 15.95 -5.64 3.73
N ILE A 375 15.43 -6.00 2.56
CA ILE A 375 16.24 -6.30 1.36
C ILE A 375 17.06 -5.07 0.93
N ILE A 376 16.44 -3.88 0.96
CA ILE A 376 17.09 -2.66 0.52
C ILE A 376 18.11 -2.18 1.57
N ALA A 377 17.68 -1.99 2.82
CA ALA A 377 18.37 -1.11 3.76
C ALA A 377 18.73 -1.74 5.11
N ALA A 378 18.46 -3.03 5.35
CA ALA A 378 18.76 -3.62 6.65
C ALA A 378 20.23 -3.47 7.04
N ASP A 379 20.46 -3.16 8.31
CA ASP A 379 21.80 -3.07 8.87
C ASP A 379 21.82 -3.73 10.25
N GLY A 380 22.45 -4.90 10.34
CA GLY A 380 22.56 -5.68 11.56
C GLY A 380 22.78 -7.15 11.25
N ARG A 381 22.05 -8.03 11.97
CA ARG A 381 22.07 -9.49 11.73
C ARG A 381 21.68 -9.88 10.30
N LEU A 382 20.87 -9.03 9.66
CA LEU A 382 20.51 -9.09 8.27
C LEU A 382 21.06 -7.83 7.59
N ARG A 383 21.57 -7.98 6.37
CA ARG A 383 22.15 -6.90 5.57
C ARG A 383 21.29 -6.64 4.36
N GLY A 384 20.97 -5.38 4.11
CA GLY A 384 20.41 -4.90 2.85
C GLY A 384 21.50 -4.71 1.81
N ILE A 385 21.11 -4.62 0.54
CA ILE A 385 22.02 -4.35 -0.57
C ILE A 385 22.61 -2.93 -0.51
N ALA A 386 21.84 -1.96 -0.02
CA ALA A 386 22.21 -0.55 0.10
C ALA A 386 21.89 -0.05 1.53
N PRO A 387 22.67 -0.49 2.53
CA PRO A 387 22.34 -0.34 3.95
C PRO A 387 22.38 1.11 4.46
N GLN A 388 22.80 2.11 3.67
CA GLN A 388 22.87 3.53 4.07
C GLN A 388 21.87 4.43 3.34
N VAL A 389 20.94 3.87 2.57
CA VAL A 389 19.83 4.66 2.00
C VAL A 389 18.91 5.21 3.08
N GLN A 390 18.12 6.20 2.70
CA GLN A 390 16.99 6.70 3.46
C GLN A 390 15.68 6.22 2.81
N LEU A 391 14.91 5.40 3.50
CA LEU A 391 13.65 4.85 3.03
C LEU A 391 12.50 5.83 3.27
N LEU A 392 11.67 6.03 2.25
CA LEU A 392 10.33 6.60 2.42
C LEU A 392 9.33 5.44 2.37
N SER A 393 8.63 5.20 3.49
CA SER A 393 7.53 4.24 3.54
C SER A 393 6.27 4.90 2.99
N VAL A 394 5.88 4.58 1.76
CA VAL A 394 4.66 5.11 1.16
C VAL A 394 3.59 4.02 1.20
N GLN A 395 2.72 4.09 2.21
CA GLN A 395 1.63 3.15 2.43
C GLN A 395 0.52 3.42 1.40
N ALA A 396 0.46 2.56 0.40
CA ALA A 396 -0.51 2.59 -0.69
C ALA A 396 -1.30 1.28 -0.82
N PHE A 397 -1.01 0.27 -0.01
CA PHE A 397 -1.66 -1.03 -0.05
C PHE A 397 -2.21 -1.41 1.33
N THR A 398 -3.31 -2.14 1.32
CA THR A 398 -3.95 -2.71 2.50
C THR A 398 -4.19 -4.21 2.30
N PRO A 399 -4.19 -5.01 3.38
CA PRO A 399 -4.47 -6.45 3.27
C PRO A 399 -5.74 -6.73 2.47
N ASP A 400 -5.68 -7.69 1.55
CA ASP A 400 -6.85 -8.13 0.79
C ASP A 400 -7.72 -9.04 1.66
N PRO A 401 -8.97 -8.65 2.01
CA PRO A 401 -9.84 -9.49 2.82
C PRO A 401 -10.22 -10.80 2.11
N LYS A 402 -10.07 -10.89 0.78
CA LYS A 402 -10.41 -12.07 -0.01
C LYS A 402 -9.24 -13.02 -0.20
N GLN A 403 -8.00 -12.56 0.01
CA GLN A 403 -6.81 -13.34 -0.28
C GLN A 403 -5.72 -13.10 0.78
N ALA A 404 -5.56 -14.07 1.69
CA ALA A 404 -4.50 -14.03 2.69
C ALA A 404 -3.11 -13.92 2.04
N GLY A 405 -2.29 -12.98 2.50
CA GLY A 405 -0.95 -12.73 1.97
C GLY A 405 -0.90 -11.84 0.72
N SER A 406 -2.06 -11.39 0.21
CA SER A 406 -2.19 -10.36 -0.82
C SER A 406 -2.57 -9.02 -0.18
N SER A 407 -2.24 -7.93 -0.85
CA SER A 407 -2.73 -6.59 -0.51
C SER A 407 -3.21 -5.90 -1.76
N THR A 408 -4.26 -5.10 -1.63
CA THR A 408 -4.89 -4.38 -2.75
C THR A 408 -4.69 -2.88 -2.66
N SER A 409 -4.68 -2.23 -3.82
CA SER A 409 -4.71 -0.79 -3.98
C SER A 409 -5.56 -0.43 -5.21
N SER A 410 -5.67 0.86 -5.49
CA SER A 410 -6.41 1.41 -6.63
C SER A 410 -5.59 2.46 -7.38
N SER A 411 -5.93 2.72 -8.64
CA SER A 411 -5.23 3.67 -9.52
C SER A 411 -5.04 5.04 -8.88
N ASP A 412 -6.06 5.57 -8.20
CA ASP A 412 -5.98 6.87 -7.51
C ASP A 412 -4.94 6.87 -6.40
N LYS A 413 -4.88 5.80 -5.61
CA LYS A 413 -3.93 5.65 -4.50
C LYS A 413 -2.51 5.41 -5.00
N ILE A 414 -2.34 4.62 -6.07
CA ILE A 414 -1.03 4.44 -6.71
C ILE A 414 -0.53 5.75 -7.34
N ALA A 415 -1.39 6.47 -8.06
CA ALA A 415 -1.04 7.76 -8.64
C ALA A 415 -0.62 8.74 -7.54
N ARG A 416 -1.41 8.86 -6.46
CA ARG A 416 -1.06 9.73 -5.33
C ARG A 416 0.24 9.28 -4.64
N ALA A 417 0.48 7.99 -4.48
CA ALA A 417 1.69 7.46 -3.87
C ALA A 417 2.95 7.80 -4.68
N ILE A 418 2.89 7.70 -6.01
CA ILE A 418 3.99 8.11 -6.89
C ILE A 418 4.21 9.63 -6.79
N ASP A 419 3.13 10.41 -6.78
CA ASP A 419 3.18 11.87 -6.65
C ASP A 419 3.97 12.31 -5.41
N VAL A 420 3.52 11.84 -4.24
CA VAL A 420 4.10 12.25 -2.95
C VAL A 420 5.51 11.70 -2.76
N ALA A 421 5.83 10.51 -3.29
CA ALA A 421 7.18 9.96 -3.22
C ALA A 421 8.19 10.86 -3.93
N VAL A 422 7.86 11.28 -5.15
CA VAL A 422 8.73 12.14 -5.97
C VAL A 422 8.78 13.56 -5.42
N ASP A 423 7.66 14.09 -4.96
CA ASP A 423 7.59 15.41 -4.30
C ASP A 423 8.46 15.46 -3.03
N GLN A 424 8.53 14.38 -2.26
CA GLN A 424 9.41 14.23 -1.10
C GLN A 424 10.88 13.91 -1.46
N GLY A 425 11.22 13.98 -2.75
CA GLY A 425 12.58 13.86 -3.25
C GLY A 425 13.13 12.43 -3.32
N ALA A 426 12.26 11.42 -3.45
CA ALA A 426 12.72 10.07 -3.77
C ALA A 426 13.44 10.06 -5.13
N ARG A 427 14.65 9.51 -5.15
CA ARG A 427 15.42 9.31 -6.40
C ARG A 427 15.23 7.92 -6.99
N VAL A 428 14.75 6.97 -6.18
CA VAL A 428 14.40 5.61 -6.62
C VAL A 428 12.99 5.29 -6.13
N LEU A 429 12.13 4.78 -7.01
CA LEU A 429 10.80 4.26 -6.68
C LEU A 429 10.80 2.74 -6.84
N ASN A 430 10.53 2.03 -5.74
CA ASN A 430 10.34 0.58 -5.75
C ASN A 430 8.83 0.25 -5.81
N LEU A 431 8.40 -0.32 -6.94
CA LEU A 431 7.00 -0.66 -7.24
C LEU A 431 6.82 -2.19 -7.29
N SER A 432 6.65 -2.82 -6.13
CA SER A 432 6.55 -4.28 -5.99
C SER A 432 5.12 -4.82 -6.13
N PHE A 433 4.38 -4.30 -7.10
CA PHE A 433 2.99 -4.64 -7.36
C PHE A 433 2.72 -4.72 -8.86
N ALA A 434 1.59 -5.32 -9.23
CA ALA A 434 1.15 -5.46 -10.60
C ALA A 434 -0.32 -5.07 -10.75
N GLY A 435 -0.67 -4.56 -11.93
CA GLY A 435 -2.03 -4.22 -12.33
C GLY A 435 -2.18 -4.12 -13.85
N PRO A 436 -3.35 -3.67 -14.31
CA PRO A 436 -3.66 -3.53 -15.74
C PRO A 436 -2.96 -2.31 -16.36
N SER A 437 -3.13 -2.16 -17.66
CA SER A 437 -2.72 -0.95 -18.38
C SER A 437 -3.48 0.26 -17.86
N ASP A 438 -2.76 1.26 -17.33
CA ASP A 438 -3.35 2.41 -16.65
C ASP A 438 -2.72 3.72 -17.17
N PRO A 439 -3.45 4.49 -18.00
CA PRO A 439 -2.97 5.75 -18.56
C PRO A 439 -2.58 6.82 -17.52
N ILE A 440 -3.32 6.95 -16.42
CA ILE A 440 -3.02 7.93 -15.36
C ILE A 440 -1.71 7.53 -14.65
N VAL A 441 -1.57 6.26 -14.24
CA VAL A 441 -0.33 5.76 -13.61
C VAL A 441 0.84 5.84 -14.59
N GLY A 442 0.62 5.55 -15.87
CA GLY A 442 1.62 5.72 -16.93
C GLY A 442 2.14 7.16 -17.04
N ARG A 443 1.26 8.16 -16.96
CA ARG A 443 1.66 9.58 -16.91
C ARG A 443 2.46 9.90 -15.65
N MET A 444 2.07 9.37 -14.50
CA MET A 444 2.84 9.55 -13.25
C MET A 444 4.24 8.94 -13.35
N VAL A 445 4.36 7.72 -13.89
CA VAL A 445 5.63 7.03 -14.14
C VAL A 445 6.52 7.86 -15.06
N ARG A 446 6.00 8.27 -16.22
CA ARG A 446 6.75 9.10 -17.17
C ARG A 446 7.19 10.43 -16.54
N ARG A 447 6.29 11.10 -15.82
CA ARG A 447 6.60 12.38 -15.19
C ARG A 447 7.66 12.26 -14.08
N SER A 448 7.66 11.13 -13.37
CA SER A 448 8.68 10.80 -12.38
C SER A 448 10.04 10.57 -13.03
N TYR A 449 10.06 9.85 -14.15
CA TYR A 449 11.25 9.62 -14.96
C TYR A 449 11.84 10.94 -15.50
N GLU A 450 10.99 11.83 -16.03
CA GLU A 450 11.38 13.17 -16.49
C GLU A 450 11.96 14.04 -15.37
N ARG A 451 11.55 13.82 -14.12
CA ARG A 451 12.13 14.47 -12.92
C ARG A 451 13.40 13.79 -12.40
N GLY A 452 13.90 12.76 -13.07
CA GLY A 452 15.15 12.09 -12.71
C GLY A 452 15.01 10.99 -11.65
N ALA A 453 13.79 10.49 -11.41
CA ALA A 453 13.56 9.32 -10.56
C ALA A 453 13.80 8.02 -11.35
N VAL A 454 14.56 7.10 -10.77
CA VAL A 454 14.74 5.74 -11.27
C VAL A 454 13.57 4.89 -10.80
N ILE A 455 12.88 4.21 -11.72
CA ILE A 455 11.67 3.45 -11.39
C ILE A 455 11.97 1.97 -11.60
N VAL A 456 11.78 1.17 -10.56
CA VAL A 456 12.05 -0.26 -10.55
C VAL A 456 10.77 -0.98 -10.17
N ALA A 457 10.34 -1.93 -11.00
CA ALA A 457 9.10 -2.66 -10.75
C ALA A 457 9.24 -4.16 -10.98
N ALA A 458 8.47 -4.92 -10.21
CA ALA A 458 8.37 -6.36 -10.35
C ALA A 458 7.54 -6.74 -11.59
N VAL A 459 8.00 -7.72 -12.38
CA VAL A 459 7.29 -8.15 -13.61
C VAL A 459 5.93 -8.81 -13.36
N GLY A 460 5.68 -9.27 -12.14
CA GLY A 460 4.45 -9.97 -11.72
C GLY A 460 4.66 -11.47 -11.55
N ASN A 461 3.73 -12.11 -10.84
CA ASN A 461 3.80 -13.52 -10.41
C ASN A 461 2.59 -14.34 -10.89
N ASP A 462 2.03 -14.01 -12.05
CA ASP A 462 0.81 -14.63 -12.60
C ASP A 462 1.08 -15.84 -13.51
N GLY A 463 2.35 -16.22 -13.72
CA GLY A 463 2.77 -17.23 -14.67
C GLY A 463 3.13 -16.66 -16.06
N GLN A 464 3.29 -17.54 -17.05
CA GLN A 464 3.95 -17.19 -18.32
C GLN A 464 3.18 -16.16 -19.17
N GLU A 465 3.95 -15.31 -19.87
CA GLU A 465 3.51 -14.41 -20.97
C GLU A 465 2.47 -13.32 -20.64
N LYS A 466 2.28 -12.99 -19.36
CA LYS A 466 1.41 -11.89 -18.95
C LYS A 466 2.15 -10.56 -18.87
N THR A 467 1.74 -9.60 -19.68
CA THR A 467 2.22 -8.22 -19.56
C THR A 467 1.48 -7.54 -18.41
N ARG A 468 2.23 -6.99 -17.45
CA ARG A 468 1.68 -6.28 -16.29
C ARG A 468 2.35 -4.93 -16.10
N PHE A 469 1.58 -3.97 -15.61
CA PHE A 469 2.06 -2.62 -15.31
C PHE A 469 2.22 -2.44 -13.80
N PRO A 470 3.17 -1.61 -13.35
CA PRO A 470 3.97 -0.65 -14.11
C PRO A 470 5.22 -1.23 -14.81
N ALA A 471 5.57 -2.50 -14.59
CA ALA A 471 6.80 -3.08 -15.13
C ALA A 471 6.91 -3.02 -16.67
N ALA A 472 5.78 -3.07 -17.39
CA ALA A 472 5.76 -2.97 -18.84
C ALA A 472 5.95 -1.54 -19.41
N PHE A 473 5.98 -0.50 -18.59
CA PHE A 473 6.28 0.86 -19.07
C PHE A 473 7.75 0.98 -19.49
N ALA A 474 8.01 1.66 -20.61
CA ALA A 474 9.34 1.81 -21.18
C ALA A 474 10.33 2.51 -20.22
N GLU A 475 9.83 3.41 -19.38
CA GLU A 475 10.59 4.16 -18.38
C GLU A 475 11.02 3.32 -17.17
N VAL A 476 10.43 2.13 -16.98
CA VAL A 476 10.61 1.28 -15.80
C VAL A 476 11.64 0.16 -16.01
N ILE A 477 12.53 -0.03 -15.04
CA ILE A 477 13.42 -1.19 -14.98
C ILE A 477 12.60 -2.37 -14.47
N ALA A 478 12.15 -3.23 -15.39
CA ALA A 478 11.34 -4.39 -15.09
C ALA A 478 12.21 -5.54 -14.58
N VAL A 479 11.91 -6.06 -13.39
CA VAL A 479 12.76 -7.04 -12.70
C VAL A 479 12.06 -8.39 -12.55
N THR A 480 12.68 -9.43 -13.11
CA THR A 480 12.31 -10.83 -12.90
C THR A 480 13.07 -11.45 -11.72
N ALA A 481 12.63 -12.61 -11.24
CA ALA A 481 13.23 -13.32 -10.10
C ALA A 481 13.99 -14.58 -10.52
N THR A 482 15.11 -14.84 -9.84
CA THR A 482 15.84 -16.11 -9.91
C THR A 482 15.99 -16.77 -8.54
N ASP A 483 16.26 -18.07 -8.56
CA ASP A 483 16.66 -18.83 -7.36
C ASP A 483 18.18 -18.81 -7.12
N ALA A 484 18.61 -19.49 -6.06
CA ALA A 484 20.02 -19.61 -5.68
C ALA A 484 20.91 -20.32 -6.71
N ARG A 485 20.35 -20.91 -7.77
CA ARG A 485 21.03 -21.55 -8.89
C ARG A 485 20.87 -20.77 -10.20
N ASP A 486 20.41 -19.53 -10.13
CA ASP A 486 20.08 -18.69 -11.28
C ASP A 486 18.98 -19.25 -12.20
N ARG A 487 18.16 -20.16 -11.70
CA ARG A 487 16.99 -20.63 -12.44
C ARG A 487 15.88 -19.59 -12.30
N LEU A 488 15.16 -19.35 -13.39
CA LEU A 488 14.02 -18.45 -13.42
C LEU A 488 12.96 -18.89 -12.40
N TYR A 489 12.39 -17.92 -11.69
CA TYR A 489 11.24 -18.16 -10.83
C TYR A 489 10.03 -18.58 -11.68
N THR A 490 9.48 -19.75 -11.40
CA THR A 490 8.46 -20.38 -12.27
C THR A 490 7.17 -19.59 -12.41
N GLN A 491 6.84 -18.76 -11.41
CA GLN A 491 5.65 -17.90 -11.45
C GLN A 491 5.91 -16.53 -12.07
N ALA A 492 7.17 -16.17 -12.35
CA ALA A 492 7.48 -14.87 -12.92
C ALA A 492 6.87 -14.72 -14.31
N ASN A 493 6.27 -13.55 -14.55
CA ASN A 493 5.81 -13.15 -15.86
C ASN A 493 7.00 -12.98 -16.81
N ARG A 494 6.75 -13.21 -18.11
CA ARG A 494 7.77 -13.21 -19.17
C ARG A 494 7.31 -12.31 -20.30
N GLY A 495 8.26 -11.73 -21.01
CA GLY A 495 7.96 -10.92 -22.19
C GLY A 495 9.10 -9.99 -22.58
N SER A 496 8.94 -9.33 -23.71
CA SER A 496 9.92 -8.38 -24.23
C SER A 496 10.14 -7.17 -23.31
N PHE A 497 9.30 -6.96 -22.30
CA PHE A 497 9.41 -5.88 -21.32
C PHE A 497 10.38 -6.19 -20.17
N VAL A 498 10.80 -7.45 -19.97
CA VAL A 498 11.74 -7.82 -18.90
C VAL A 498 13.09 -7.11 -19.10
N GLY A 499 13.56 -6.38 -18.09
CA GLY A 499 14.79 -5.59 -18.16
C GLY A 499 16.00 -6.37 -17.64
N VAL A 500 15.91 -6.87 -16.40
CA VAL A 500 16.98 -7.62 -15.72
C VAL A 500 16.40 -8.66 -14.76
N ALA A 501 17.25 -9.57 -14.30
CA ALA A 501 16.95 -10.55 -13.27
C ALA A 501 17.67 -10.23 -11.96
N ALA A 502 17.08 -10.61 -10.83
CA ALA A 502 17.77 -10.64 -9.54
C ALA A 502 17.24 -11.78 -8.66
N PRO A 503 17.98 -12.21 -7.62
CA PRO A 503 17.49 -13.20 -6.67
C PRO A 503 16.15 -12.80 -6.06
N GLY A 504 15.17 -13.71 -6.10
CA GLY A 504 13.82 -13.48 -5.62
C GLY A 504 13.12 -14.70 -5.04
N VAL A 505 13.82 -15.83 -4.88
CA VAL A 505 13.27 -17.08 -4.31
C VAL A 505 13.95 -17.39 -2.98
N ASP A 506 13.17 -17.77 -1.97
CA ASP A 506 13.64 -18.10 -0.62
C ASP A 506 14.53 -17.00 -0.01
N ILE A 507 14.08 -15.75 -0.15
CA ILE A 507 14.82 -14.57 0.31
C ILE A 507 14.51 -14.33 1.78
N VAL A 508 15.54 -14.48 2.60
CA VAL A 508 15.49 -14.13 4.03
C VAL A 508 15.53 -12.62 4.18
N THR A 509 14.55 -12.07 4.89
CA THR A 509 14.38 -10.63 5.11
C THR A 509 13.65 -10.32 6.42
N THR A 510 13.46 -9.05 6.74
CA THR A 510 12.76 -8.55 7.93
C THR A 510 11.25 -8.77 7.83
N GLY A 511 10.61 -9.02 8.96
CA GLY A 511 9.16 -9.07 9.12
C GLY A 511 8.70 -8.19 10.28
N PRO A 512 7.41 -7.81 10.36
CA PRO A 512 6.89 -6.96 11.43
C PRO A 512 7.19 -7.49 12.84
N GLY A 513 7.28 -6.58 13.81
CA GLY A 513 7.51 -6.92 15.22
C GLY A 513 8.94 -7.38 15.51
N GLY A 514 9.93 -6.93 14.72
CA GLY A 514 11.33 -7.31 14.89
C GLY A 514 11.67 -8.75 14.46
N THR A 515 10.80 -9.39 13.67
CA THR A 515 10.96 -10.79 13.24
C THR A 515 11.74 -10.90 11.93
N PHE A 516 12.13 -12.14 11.58
CA PHE A 516 12.69 -12.45 10.27
C PHE A 516 11.85 -13.51 9.58
N GLN A 517 11.73 -13.40 8.26
CA GLN A 517 10.89 -14.26 7.43
C GLN A 517 11.62 -14.62 6.13
N SER A 518 11.11 -15.64 5.43
CA SER A 518 11.53 -16.02 4.09
C SER A 518 10.37 -15.86 3.11
N LEU A 519 10.63 -15.21 1.98
CA LEU A 519 9.63 -14.89 0.95
C LEU A 519 10.17 -15.17 -0.46
N SER A 520 9.25 -15.54 -1.37
CA SER A 520 9.53 -15.72 -2.80
C SER A 520 8.61 -14.86 -3.67
N GLY A 521 9.17 -14.28 -4.72
CA GLY A 521 8.47 -13.43 -5.69
C GLY A 521 9.36 -12.38 -6.35
N THR A 522 8.91 -11.89 -7.51
CA THR A 522 9.59 -10.80 -8.26
C THR A 522 9.71 -9.50 -7.48
N SER A 523 8.87 -9.29 -6.47
CA SER A 523 8.95 -8.16 -5.53
C SER A 523 10.28 -8.08 -4.79
N MET A 524 10.81 -9.22 -4.36
CA MET A 524 12.09 -9.32 -3.64
C MET A 524 13.25 -8.97 -4.57
N ALA A 525 13.19 -9.45 -5.81
CA ALA A 525 14.17 -9.13 -6.84
C ALA A 525 14.18 -7.62 -7.16
N ALA A 526 13.00 -7.01 -7.32
CA ALA A 526 12.87 -5.57 -7.56
C ALA A 526 13.49 -4.73 -6.43
N ALA A 527 13.32 -5.13 -5.17
CA ALA A 527 13.94 -4.47 -4.02
C ALA A 527 15.48 -4.51 -4.08
N TYR A 528 16.08 -5.62 -4.49
CA TYR A 528 17.54 -5.68 -4.69
C TYR A 528 18.00 -4.69 -5.78
N VAL A 529 17.31 -4.64 -6.91
CA VAL A 529 17.67 -3.73 -8.02
C VAL A 529 17.47 -2.27 -7.64
N SER A 530 16.43 -1.94 -6.87
CA SER A 530 16.23 -0.60 -6.28
C SER A 530 17.41 -0.17 -5.43
N GLY A 531 17.97 -1.08 -4.63
CA GLY A 531 19.18 -0.81 -3.86
C GLY A 531 20.42 -0.62 -4.74
N VAL A 532 20.60 -1.44 -5.78
CA VAL A 532 21.72 -1.25 -6.74
C VAL A 532 21.63 0.11 -7.45
N ALA A 533 20.44 0.54 -7.85
CA ALA A 533 20.22 1.88 -8.39
C ALA A 533 20.63 2.97 -7.38
N ALA A 534 20.34 2.78 -6.08
CA ALA A 534 20.77 3.70 -5.04
C ALA A 534 22.30 3.72 -4.86
N LEU A 535 23.00 2.59 -4.97
CA LEU A 535 24.47 2.56 -4.95
C LEU A 535 25.08 3.38 -6.09
N LEU A 536 24.51 3.28 -7.29
CA LEU A 536 24.93 4.06 -8.46
C LEU A 536 24.69 5.56 -8.25
N LEU A 537 23.56 5.92 -7.66
CA LEU A 537 23.20 7.31 -7.39
C LEU A 537 24.04 7.95 -6.27
N GLU A 538 24.55 7.17 -5.30
CA GLU A 538 25.56 7.67 -4.35
C GLU A 538 26.87 7.99 -5.09
N ARG A 539 27.33 7.08 -5.96
CA ARG A 539 28.56 7.26 -6.76
C ARG A 539 28.50 8.49 -7.65
N ASN A 540 27.37 8.72 -8.29
CA ASN A 540 27.14 9.88 -9.14
C ASN A 540 25.67 10.33 -9.03
N PRO A 541 25.36 11.32 -8.18
CA PRO A 541 24.01 11.85 -8.02
C PRO A 541 23.42 12.46 -9.28
N GLY A 542 24.25 12.82 -10.26
CA GLY A 542 23.85 13.41 -11.54
C GLY A 542 23.41 12.40 -12.60
N LEU A 543 23.51 11.08 -12.34
CA LEU A 543 23.04 10.08 -13.29
C LEU A 543 21.54 10.25 -13.56
N THR A 544 21.21 10.24 -14.85
CA THR A 544 19.83 10.17 -15.34
C THR A 544 19.27 8.75 -15.16
N PRO A 545 17.94 8.58 -15.13
CA PRO A 545 17.34 7.25 -15.05
C PRO A 545 17.74 6.34 -16.22
N ALA A 546 17.95 6.89 -17.42
CA ALA A 546 18.47 6.16 -18.59
C ALA A 546 19.87 5.60 -18.34
N GLU A 547 20.77 6.41 -17.79
CA GLU A 547 22.15 6.00 -17.50
C GLU A 547 22.21 4.97 -16.37
N VAL A 548 21.38 5.12 -15.32
CA VAL A 548 21.27 4.11 -14.26
C VAL A 548 20.81 2.77 -14.85
N ARG A 549 19.77 2.77 -15.68
CA ARG A 549 19.33 1.56 -16.40
C ARG A 549 20.45 0.96 -17.23
N ALA A 550 21.12 1.76 -18.05
CA ALA A 550 22.17 1.30 -18.94
C ALA A 550 23.37 0.70 -18.18
N LEU A 551 23.72 1.26 -17.02
CA LEU A 551 24.76 0.72 -16.15
C LEU A 551 24.34 -0.63 -15.56
N ILE A 552 23.11 -0.75 -15.06
CA ILE A 552 22.57 -2.00 -14.49
C ILE A 552 22.47 -3.09 -15.55
N GLU A 553 21.82 -2.81 -16.68
CA GLU A 553 21.61 -3.76 -17.77
C GLU A 553 22.93 -4.15 -18.44
N GLY A 554 23.79 -3.16 -18.73
CA GLY A 554 25.05 -3.41 -19.42
C GLY A 554 26.08 -4.15 -18.58
N SER A 555 25.95 -4.16 -17.25
CA SER A 555 26.86 -4.86 -16.33
C SER A 555 26.32 -6.20 -15.82
N ALA A 556 25.10 -6.57 -16.23
CA ALA A 556 24.47 -7.80 -15.82
C ALA A 556 25.27 -9.04 -16.27
N GLN A 557 25.18 -10.09 -15.46
CA GLN A 557 25.64 -11.42 -15.83
C GLN A 557 24.57 -12.05 -16.72
N ASP A 558 24.87 -12.20 -18.00
CA ASP A 558 23.99 -12.85 -18.97
C ASP A 558 23.58 -14.26 -18.50
N LEU A 559 22.29 -14.56 -18.63
CA LEU A 559 21.64 -15.81 -18.22
C LEU A 559 20.65 -16.21 -19.32
N GLY A 560 20.47 -17.51 -19.53
CA GLY A 560 19.53 -17.98 -20.54
C GLY A 560 20.14 -17.98 -21.94
N ALA A 561 19.41 -17.44 -22.92
CA ALA A 561 19.91 -17.33 -24.29
C ALA A 561 20.92 -16.17 -24.38
N PRO A 562 22.00 -16.29 -25.18
CA PRO A 562 22.98 -15.21 -25.27
C PRO A 562 22.36 -13.86 -25.66
N GLY A 563 22.65 -12.83 -24.87
CA GLY A 563 22.12 -11.49 -25.05
C GLY A 563 20.77 -11.27 -24.36
N ARG A 564 20.08 -10.19 -24.74
CA ARG A 564 18.81 -9.85 -24.09
C ARG A 564 17.69 -10.80 -24.51
N ASP A 565 17.02 -11.41 -23.54
CA ASP A 565 15.88 -12.32 -23.78
C ASP A 565 14.61 -11.93 -22.99
N SER A 566 13.51 -12.67 -23.22
CA SER A 566 12.20 -12.41 -22.59
C SER A 566 12.03 -13.02 -21.20
N GLU A 567 13.01 -13.78 -20.72
CA GLU A 567 12.97 -14.49 -19.44
C GLU A 567 13.82 -13.78 -18.39
N PHE A 568 15.07 -13.44 -18.71
CA PHE A 568 16.07 -12.83 -17.85
C PHE A 568 16.39 -11.37 -18.22
N GLY A 569 15.87 -10.87 -19.33
CA GLY A 569 16.23 -9.54 -19.83
C GLY A 569 17.72 -9.53 -20.20
N SER A 570 18.48 -8.57 -19.69
CA SER A 570 19.94 -8.51 -19.88
C SER A 570 20.72 -9.46 -18.96
N GLY A 571 20.05 -10.28 -18.15
CA GLY A 571 20.64 -11.22 -17.21
C GLY A 571 20.56 -10.77 -15.75
N ARG A 572 21.24 -11.49 -14.86
CA ARG A 572 21.24 -11.18 -13.42
C ARG A 572 22.08 -9.96 -13.12
N VAL A 573 21.52 -9.01 -12.37
CA VAL A 573 22.25 -7.83 -11.89
C VAL A 573 23.51 -8.24 -11.12
N ASP A 574 24.60 -7.52 -11.36
CA ASP A 574 25.86 -7.60 -10.62
C ASP A 574 26.15 -6.21 -10.05
N ALA A 575 25.95 -6.04 -8.74
CA ALA A 575 26.05 -4.74 -8.08
C ALA A 575 27.48 -4.20 -8.16
N PHE A 576 28.48 -5.07 -8.00
CA PHE A 576 29.88 -4.67 -8.03
C PHE A 576 30.30 -4.21 -9.43
N ARG A 577 29.95 -4.97 -10.48
CA ARG A 577 30.24 -4.57 -11.86
C ARG A 577 29.51 -3.28 -12.24
N ALA A 578 28.29 -3.08 -11.76
CA ALA A 578 27.54 -1.85 -12.00
C ALA A 578 28.27 -0.63 -11.39
N VAL A 579 28.58 -0.67 -10.09
CA VAL A 579 29.19 0.47 -9.37
C VAL A 579 30.66 0.71 -9.72
N SER A 580 31.34 -0.28 -10.28
CA SER A 580 32.74 -0.17 -10.71
C SER A 580 32.90 0.48 -12.09
N ARG A 581 31.83 0.57 -12.89
CA ARG A 581 31.85 1.28 -14.17
C ARG A 581 31.82 2.79 -13.91
N ASN A 582 33.00 3.41 -13.91
CA ASN A 582 33.22 4.85 -13.71
C ASN A 582 32.55 5.72 -14.78
N GLY A 583 31.22 5.86 -14.79
CA GLY A 583 30.51 6.88 -15.60
C GLY A 583 30.91 6.99 -17.08
N GLN A 584 31.61 6.00 -17.65
CA GLN A 584 32.00 5.95 -19.05
C GLN A 584 30.78 5.44 -19.79
N THR A 585 29.77 6.29 -19.89
CA THR A 585 28.81 6.20 -20.97
C THR A 585 29.63 6.24 -22.25
N SER A 586 29.51 5.19 -23.05
CA SER A 586 30.22 5.02 -24.31
C SER A 586 30.18 6.32 -25.10
N GLN A 587 31.33 6.97 -25.26
CA GLN A 587 31.48 8.02 -26.25
C GLN A 587 31.07 7.42 -27.60
N LYS A 588 30.02 7.99 -28.19
CA LYS A 588 29.63 7.75 -29.58
C LYS A 588 30.91 7.84 -30.44
N PRO A 589 31.23 6.83 -31.28
CA PRO A 589 32.40 6.94 -32.16
C PRO A 589 32.27 8.21 -32.99
N PRO A 590 33.35 9.01 -33.17
CA PRO A 590 33.29 10.16 -34.04
C PRO A 590 32.87 9.69 -35.43
N ALA A 591 31.87 10.37 -35.99
CA ALA A 591 31.42 10.12 -37.35
C ALA A 591 32.63 10.14 -38.28
N ALA A 592 32.86 9.03 -38.98
CA ALA A 592 33.88 8.96 -40.02
C ALA A 592 33.57 10.05 -41.06
N LYS A 593 34.58 10.86 -41.35
CA LYS A 593 34.55 11.93 -42.36
C LYS A 593 34.36 11.37 -43.75
#